data_AF-A0A354EKC0-F1
#
_entry.id   AF-A0A354EKC0-F1
#
_cell.length_a   1.000
_cell.length_b   1.000
_cell.length_c   1.000
_cell.angle_alpha   90.00
_cell.angle_beta   90.00
_cell.angle_gamma   90.00
#
_symmetry.space_group_name_H-M   'P 1'
#
loop_
_entity.id
_entity.type
_entity.pdbx_description
1 polymer ?
#
loop_
_entity_poly.entity_id
_entity_poly.type
_entity_poly.pdbx_seq_one_letter_code
_entity_poly.pdbx_strand_id
1 'polypeptide(L)'
;METKEKESGLSESAIAIYHEKGFVPAFKQAAKYAGRVGRIGTMLDWVDARLATPPYEKLGMHDTSKPTPWDQYYTTMSAEYVGISKSGTKILIVAHGIGPMATLDGVVEAYRYHYDDKTRRTEGGRISADEFWKLESGAYGDVEIVDLEEYVRTREHPFISTLHYVDALVDPVLKARLGSRSDEYIKQHAHYARKYHLDNHQRKIFDPYILQVNGPGMYWVENVKPTDGLAYAHLLSVGAIGSVHVSQSEHRVPSWVSDINTHDWYDGTRLIGIREGKLVSIDKGPDPRHILRKHWQELFESSGLDRAPDGIFVIMQMPDETWFTQVTKKGARADTHEPEFRVTSMEKVGEVARFYTESNYPVPIFRYDIREAQAVLPKEANAYELVGEPTKTGGADSQETCLVQGYRIEIDHTQRLIRQEVLANDYEKMMKLHEK
;
A
#
# COMPACT_ATOMS: atom_id res chain seq x y z
N MET A 1 -15.06 48.94 -9.37
CA MET A 1 -14.12 48.11 -8.60
C MET A 1 -14.63 46.69 -8.72
N GLU A 2 -14.20 46.02 -9.79
CA GLU A 2 -14.64 44.67 -10.14
C GLU A 2 -14.03 43.68 -9.15
N THR A 3 -14.88 43.05 -8.36
CA THR A 3 -14.54 41.86 -7.60
C THR A 3 -14.25 40.74 -8.57
N LYS A 4 -12.96 40.43 -8.75
CA LYS A 4 -12.50 39.15 -9.29
C LYS A 4 -13.10 38.04 -8.43
N GLU A 5 -14.11 37.38 -8.97
CA GLU A 5 -14.43 36.01 -8.58
C GLU A 5 -13.14 35.20 -8.72
N LYS A 6 -12.66 34.66 -7.60
CA LYS A 6 -11.71 33.56 -7.63
C LYS A 6 -12.38 32.45 -8.41
N GLU A 7 -11.91 32.21 -9.63
CA GLU A 7 -12.04 30.89 -10.26
C GLU A 7 -11.59 29.87 -9.21
N SER A 8 -12.56 29.11 -8.70
CA SER A 8 -12.33 27.98 -7.82
C SER A 8 -11.44 27.01 -8.59
N GLY A 9 -10.17 26.94 -8.20
CA GLY A 9 -9.15 26.13 -8.85
C GLY A 9 -9.61 24.69 -9.01
N LEU A 10 -9.55 24.22 -10.26
CA LEU A 10 -9.49 22.84 -10.73
C LEU A 10 -9.72 21.79 -9.63
N SER A 11 -11.00 21.42 -9.44
CA SER A 11 -11.42 20.53 -8.37
C SER A 11 -10.81 19.13 -8.50
N GLU A 12 -10.30 18.63 -7.36
CA GLU A 12 -9.86 17.26 -7.08
C GLU A 12 -10.73 16.22 -7.81
N SER A 13 -10.20 15.68 -8.92
CA SER A 13 -10.93 14.71 -9.74
C SER A 13 -10.66 13.26 -9.31
N ALA A 14 -9.57 13.01 -8.59
CA ALA A 14 -9.25 11.67 -8.11
C ALA A 14 -8.47 11.65 -6.79
N ILE A 15 -8.76 10.66 -5.94
CA ILE A 15 -8.03 10.41 -4.69
C ILE A 15 -7.57 8.95 -4.58
N ALA A 16 -6.45 8.77 -3.88
CA ALA A 16 -5.89 7.47 -3.55
C ALA A 16 -6.44 6.97 -2.20
N ILE A 17 -7.31 5.97 -2.22
CA ILE A 17 -7.94 5.42 -1.01
C ILE A 17 -7.24 4.13 -0.59
N TYR A 18 -6.55 4.18 0.54
CA TYR A 18 -5.91 3.04 1.17
C TYR A 18 -6.81 2.42 2.25
N HIS A 19 -6.83 1.09 2.32
CA HIS A 19 -7.43 0.38 3.44
C HIS A 19 -6.58 -0.81 3.87
N GLU A 20 -6.31 -0.90 5.18
CA GLU A 20 -5.45 -1.95 5.75
C GLU A 20 -6.07 -3.34 5.61
N LYS A 21 -7.40 -3.48 5.75
CA LYS A 21 -8.12 -4.77 5.59
C LYS A 21 -8.40 -5.17 4.13
N GLY A 22 -7.58 -4.68 3.19
CA GLY A 22 -7.56 -5.14 1.80
C GLY A 22 -8.64 -4.55 0.88
N PHE A 23 -8.94 -5.30 -0.19
CA PHE A 23 -9.62 -4.80 -1.38
C PHE A 23 -11.07 -4.36 -1.16
N VAL A 24 -11.89 -5.18 -0.51
CA VAL A 24 -13.34 -4.93 -0.37
C VAL A 24 -13.65 -3.58 0.29
N PRO A 25 -13.10 -3.24 1.48
CA PRO A 25 -13.35 -1.94 2.09
C PRO A 25 -12.74 -0.78 1.29
N ALA A 26 -11.56 -0.95 0.70
CA ALA A 26 -10.97 0.06 -0.18
C ALA A 26 -11.89 0.35 -1.38
N PHE A 27 -12.44 -0.68 -2.02
CA PHE A 27 -13.34 -0.55 -3.17
C PHE A 27 -14.60 0.21 -2.79
N LYS A 28 -15.24 -0.17 -1.67
CA LYS A 28 -16.47 0.50 -1.21
C LYS A 28 -16.25 1.99 -0.97
N GLN A 29 -15.12 2.36 -0.38
CA GLN A 29 -14.78 3.76 -0.14
C GLN A 29 -14.44 4.49 -1.45
N ALA A 30 -13.67 3.87 -2.35
CA ALA A 30 -13.32 4.44 -3.66
C ALA A 30 -14.56 4.66 -4.54
N ALA A 31 -15.45 3.68 -4.59
CA ALA A 31 -16.74 3.79 -5.28
C ALA A 31 -17.61 4.89 -4.68
N LYS A 32 -17.64 5.01 -3.35
CA LYS A 32 -18.40 6.05 -2.66
C LYS A 32 -17.86 7.45 -2.98
N TYR A 33 -16.54 7.64 -3.03
CA TYR A 33 -15.93 8.89 -3.46
C TYR A 33 -16.20 9.23 -4.92
N ALA A 34 -16.07 8.24 -5.81
CA ALA A 34 -16.31 8.38 -7.25
C ALA A 34 -17.76 8.80 -7.53
N GLY A 35 -18.71 8.32 -6.73
CA GLY A 35 -20.13 8.62 -6.91
C GLY A 35 -20.74 7.88 -8.11
N ARG A 36 -21.96 8.26 -8.51
CA ARG A 36 -22.74 7.53 -9.54
C ARG A 36 -22.20 7.67 -10.96
N VAL A 37 -21.53 8.78 -11.26
CA VAL A 37 -21.01 9.16 -12.59
C VAL A 37 -19.50 9.01 -12.69
N GLY A 38 -18.84 8.70 -11.57
CA GLY A 38 -17.40 8.43 -11.52
C GLY A 38 -17.04 6.97 -11.79
N ARG A 39 -15.78 6.63 -11.57
CA ARG A 39 -15.24 5.28 -11.72
C ARG A 39 -14.12 5.00 -10.72
N ILE A 40 -13.75 3.74 -10.59
CA ILE A 40 -12.49 3.35 -9.93
C ILE A 40 -11.41 3.25 -11.01
N GLY A 41 -10.23 3.79 -10.71
CA GLY A 41 -9.14 3.93 -11.68
C GLY A 41 -8.52 2.62 -12.14
N THR A 42 -8.09 2.64 -13.39
CA THR A 42 -7.37 1.58 -14.10
C THR A 42 -5.87 1.93 -14.22
N MET A 43 -5.07 1.03 -14.78
CA MET A 43 -3.68 1.33 -15.18
C MET A 43 -3.61 2.54 -16.13
N LEU A 44 -4.61 2.72 -17.00
CA LEU A 44 -4.63 3.86 -17.94
C LEU A 44 -4.75 5.18 -17.20
N ASP A 45 -5.63 5.24 -16.20
CA ASP A 45 -5.80 6.42 -15.34
C ASP A 45 -4.51 6.75 -14.58
N TRP A 46 -3.83 5.72 -14.05
CA TRP A 46 -2.54 5.92 -13.38
C TRP A 46 -1.43 6.40 -14.34
N VAL A 47 -1.36 5.86 -15.56
CA VAL A 47 -0.44 6.33 -16.60
C VAL A 47 -0.69 7.80 -16.90
N ASP A 48 -1.96 8.17 -17.12
CA ASP A 48 -2.36 9.55 -17.38
C ASP A 48 -1.99 10.48 -16.23
N ALA A 49 -2.19 10.06 -14.98
CA ALA A 49 -1.82 10.84 -13.80
C ALA A 49 -0.31 11.06 -13.68
N ARG A 50 0.52 10.03 -13.92
CA ARG A 50 1.99 10.16 -13.89
C ARG A 50 2.52 11.01 -15.04
N LEU A 51 1.90 10.95 -16.22
CA LEU A 51 2.25 11.79 -17.36
C LEU A 51 1.85 13.26 -17.14
N ALA A 52 0.71 13.50 -16.49
CA ALA A 52 0.22 14.85 -16.20
C ALA A 52 0.90 15.51 -14.99
N THR A 53 1.36 14.72 -14.02
CA THR A 53 1.95 15.21 -12.77
C THR A 53 3.43 14.81 -12.68
N PRO A 54 4.38 15.76 -12.80
CA PRO A 54 5.80 15.45 -12.63
C PRO A 54 6.09 15.00 -11.18
N PRO A 55 7.14 14.17 -10.96
CA PRO A 55 7.68 13.94 -9.62
C PRO A 55 8.26 15.24 -9.04
N TYR A 56 8.61 15.24 -7.76
CA TYR A 56 9.24 16.41 -7.12
C TYR A 56 10.51 16.87 -7.86
N GLU A 57 10.79 18.17 -7.78
CA GLU A 57 11.98 18.77 -8.40
C GLU A 57 13.27 18.06 -8.00
N LYS A 58 13.37 17.68 -6.72
CA LYS A 58 14.46 16.85 -6.20
C LYS A 58 14.06 15.37 -6.22
N LEU A 59 14.45 14.69 -7.29
CA LEU A 59 14.23 13.26 -7.47
C LEU A 59 14.93 12.43 -6.38
N GLY A 60 14.25 11.39 -5.90
CA GLY A 60 14.73 10.54 -4.80
C GLY A 60 14.37 11.03 -3.40
N MET A 61 13.71 12.19 -3.29
CA MET A 61 13.03 12.59 -2.06
C MET A 61 11.55 12.26 -2.15
N HIS A 62 10.99 11.76 -1.05
CA HIS A 62 9.57 11.48 -0.90
C HIS A 62 9.00 12.39 0.19
N ASP A 63 8.00 13.20 -0.14
CA ASP A 63 7.20 13.91 0.86
C ASP A 63 5.89 13.14 1.10
N THR A 64 5.88 12.38 2.19
CA THR A 64 4.72 11.57 2.59
C THR A 64 3.47 12.40 2.94
N SER A 65 3.63 13.72 3.14
CA SER A 65 2.51 14.63 3.41
C SER A 65 1.80 15.09 2.14
N LYS A 66 2.49 15.14 0.99
CA LYS A 66 1.94 15.60 -0.29
C LYS A 66 2.33 14.72 -1.49
N PRO A 67 2.19 13.40 -1.39
CA PRO A 67 2.75 12.46 -2.36
C PRO A 67 2.21 12.70 -3.76
N THR A 68 3.05 12.52 -4.77
CA THR A 68 2.66 12.53 -6.18
C THR A 68 2.21 11.12 -6.63
N PRO A 69 1.61 10.97 -7.82
CA PRO A 69 1.35 9.65 -8.42
C PRO A 69 2.60 8.77 -8.60
N TRP A 70 3.80 9.34 -8.52
CA TRP A 70 5.06 8.61 -8.55
C TRP A 70 5.42 7.99 -7.20
N ASP A 71 4.97 8.57 -6.08
CA ASP A 71 5.39 8.20 -4.72
C ASP A 71 4.54 7.10 -4.08
N GLN A 72 3.42 6.74 -4.69
CA GLN A 72 2.50 5.75 -4.15
C GLN A 72 2.35 4.54 -5.07
N TYR A 73 2.12 3.40 -4.43
CA TYR A 73 1.64 2.20 -5.11
C TYR A 73 0.11 2.25 -5.25
N TYR A 74 -0.41 1.58 -6.27
CA TYR A 74 -1.83 1.45 -6.52
C TYR A 74 -2.19 0.03 -6.93
N THR A 75 -3.30 -0.48 -6.42
CA THR A 75 -4.07 -1.54 -7.06
C THR A 75 -5.02 -0.86 -8.03
N THR A 76 -5.21 -1.42 -9.23
CA THR A 76 -6.05 -0.83 -10.27
C THR A 76 -7.17 -1.79 -10.66
N MET A 77 -8.20 -1.26 -11.33
CA MET A 77 -9.25 -2.06 -11.96
C MET A 77 -8.87 -2.57 -13.36
N SER A 78 -7.58 -2.52 -13.73
CA SER A 78 -7.08 -3.34 -14.84
C SER A 78 -6.83 -4.75 -14.36
N ALA A 79 -7.10 -5.74 -15.20
CA ALA A 79 -6.87 -7.13 -14.89
C ALA A 79 -6.05 -7.82 -15.98
N GLU A 80 -5.27 -8.79 -15.55
CA GLU A 80 -4.52 -9.71 -16.40
C GLU A 80 -5.09 -11.12 -16.24
N TYR A 81 -5.24 -11.81 -17.36
CA TYR A 81 -5.76 -13.16 -17.43
C TYR A 81 -4.79 -14.06 -18.19
N VAL A 82 -4.53 -15.25 -17.67
CA VAL A 82 -3.69 -16.24 -18.34
C VAL A 82 -4.48 -17.52 -18.52
N GLY A 83 -4.58 -17.97 -19.77
CA GLY A 83 -5.41 -19.11 -20.12
C GLY A 83 -5.07 -19.71 -21.49
N ILE A 84 -5.88 -20.67 -21.90
CA ILE A 84 -5.76 -21.34 -23.20
C ILE A 84 -6.83 -20.74 -24.13
N SER A 85 -6.36 -20.21 -25.26
CA SER A 85 -7.20 -19.66 -26.32
C SER A 85 -8.13 -20.72 -26.91
N LYS A 86 -9.15 -20.30 -27.64
CA LYS A 86 -9.99 -21.25 -28.41
C LYS A 86 -9.20 -22.06 -29.44
N SER A 87 -8.06 -21.56 -29.91
CA SER A 87 -7.17 -22.27 -30.84
C SER A 87 -6.19 -23.22 -30.14
N GLY A 88 -6.17 -23.26 -28.81
CA GLY A 88 -5.33 -24.17 -28.02
C GLY A 88 -3.95 -23.60 -27.64
N THR A 89 -3.67 -22.34 -27.96
CA THR A 89 -2.43 -21.66 -27.58
C THR A 89 -2.55 -20.97 -26.23
N LYS A 90 -1.45 -20.90 -25.48
CA LYS A 90 -1.44 -20.16 -24.21
C LYS A 90 -1.27 -18.67 -24.46
N ILE A 91 -2.21 -17.86 -23.99
CA ILE A 91 -2.21 -16.41 -24.17
C ILE A 91 -2.37 -15.69 -22.83
N LEU A 92 -1.89 -14.44 -22.81
CA LEU A 92 -2.12 -13.48 -21.74
C LEU A 92 -3.02 -12.38 -22.29
N ILE A 93 -4.12 -12.08 -21.58
CA ILE A 93 -5.06 -11.02 -21.92
C ILE A 93 -4.98 -9.93 -20.86
N VAL A 94 -4.81 -8.67 -21.26
CA VAL A 94 -4.96 -7.51 -20.37
C VAL A 94 -6.24 -6.76 -20.71
N ALA A 95 -7.05 -6.50 -19.69
CA ALA A 95 -8.28 -5.73 -19.79
C ALA A 95 -8.23 -4.51 -18.84
N HIS A 96 -8.66 -3.35 -19.31
CA HIS A 96 -8.64 -2.11 -18.54
C HIS A 96 -10.07 -1.68 -18.16
N GLY A 97 -10.51 -2.01 -16.94
CA GLY A 97 -11.83 -1.60 -16.44
C GLY A 97 -13.01 -2.33 -17.08
N ILE A 98 -12.76 -3.43 -17.79
CA ILE A 98 -13.76 -4.29 -18.43
C ILE A 98 -13.50 -5.76 -18.08
N GLY A 99 -14.47 -6.63 -18.38
CA GLY A 99 -14.33 -8.06 -18.15
C GLY A 99 -14.85 -8.54 -16.78
N PRO A 100 -14.61 -9.81 -16.44
CA PRO A 100 -15.18 -10.44 -15.25
C PRO A 100 -14.67 -9.80 -13.95
N MET A 101 -13.49 -9.19 -13.91
CA MET A 101 -12.96 -8.51 -12.71
C MET A 101 -13.20 -6.99 -12.69
N ALA A 102 -14.07 -6.45 -13.56
CA ALA A 102 -14.37 -5.01 -13.59
C ALA A 102 -15.25 -4.52 -12.43
N THR A 103 -15.79 -5.43 -11.61
CA THR A 103 -16.72 -5.13 -10.51
C THR A 103 -16.26 -5.75 -9.20
N LEU A 104 -16.74 -5.24 -8.07
CA LEU A 104 -16.47 -5.81 -6.75
C LEU A 104 -16.82 -7.30 -6.69
N ASP A 105 -18.03 -7.66 -7.12
CA ASP A 105 -18.52 -9.03 -7.08
C ASP A 105 -17.68 -9.95 -7.97
N GLY A 106 -17.30 -9.46 -9.15
CA GLY A 106 -16.44 -10.18 -10.07
C GLY A 106 -15.04 -10.46 -9.51
N VAL A 107 -14.43 -9.48 -8.84
CA VAL A 107 -13.14 -9.67 -8.16
C VAL A 107 -13.28 -10.66 -6.99
N VAL A 108 -14.32 -10.50 -6.16
CA VAL A 108 -14.56 -11.37 -4.99
C VAL A 108 -14.80 -12.82 -5.41
N GLU A 109 -15.54 -13.04 -6.49
CA GLU A 109 -15.77 -14.39 -7.05
C GLU A 109 -14.48 -14.97 -7.63
N ALA A 110 -13.71 -14.18 -8.38
CA ALA A 110 -12.44 -14.66 -8.94
C ALA A 110 -11.47 -15.13 -7.84
N TYR A 111 -11.36 -14.38 -6.75
CA TYR A 111 -10.52 -14.74 -5.60
C TYR A 111 -11.20 -15.66 -4.59
N ARG A 112 -12.39 -16.21 -4.86
CA ARG A 112 -13.06 -17.12 -3.92
C ARG A 112 -12.19 -18.31 -3.54
N TYR A 113 -11.41 -18.81 -4.49
CA TYR A 113 -10.45 -19.90 -4.29
C TYR A 113 -9.32 -19.56 -3.31
N HIS A 114 -9.07 -18.29 -3.00
CA HIS A 114 -8.03 -17.90 -2.04
C HIS A 114 -8.47 -18.02 -0.59
N TYR A 115 -9.75 -17.76 -0.29
CA TYR A 115 -10.25 -17.70 1.09
C TYR A 115 -11.25 -18.83 1.42
N ASP A 116 -11.94 -19.40 0.43
CA ASP A 116 -12.86 -20.53 0.64
C ASP A 116 -12.22 -21.91 0.37
N ASP A 117 -11.10 -21.96 -0.36
CA ASP A 117 -10.42 -23.23 -0.65
C ASP A 117 -9.60 -23.71 0.57
N LYS A 118 -10.18 -24.66 1.31
CA LYS A 118 -9.53 -25.30 2.46
C LYS A 118 -8.27 -26.09 2.08
N THR A 119 -8.00 -26.33 0.79
CA THR A 119 -6.78 -26.99 0.32
C THR A 119 -5.56 -26.07 0.30
N ARG A 120 -5.74 -24.78 0.65
CA ARG A 120 -4.67 -23.76 0.75
C ARG A 120 -3.99 -23.47 -0.59
N ARG A 121 -4.67 -23.67 -1.72
CA ARG A 121 -4.18 -23.18 -3.02
C ARG A 121 -4.34 -21.67 -3.09
N THR A 122 -3.34 -20.95 -2.60
CA THR A 122 -3.24 -19.48 -2.69
C THR A 122 -2.67 -19.05 -4.05
N GLU A 123 -3.05 -19.76 -5.10
CA GLU A 123 -2.63 -19.55 -6.47
C GLU A 123 -3.61 -18.61 -7.17
N GLY A 124 -3.88 -17.45 -6.54
CA GLY A 124 -4.55 -16.27 -7.11
C GLY A 124 -5.98 -16.48 -7.62
N GLY A 125 -6.47 -15.49 -8.36
CA GLY A 125 -7.83 -15.49 -8.86
C GLY A 125 -8.02 -16.44 -10.04
N ARG A 126 -9.24 -16.94 -10.22
CA ARG A 126 -9.61 -17.84 -11.31
C ARG A 126 -10.96 -17.47 -11.92
N ILE A 127 -11.09 -17.62 -13.23
CA ILE A 127 -12.35 -17.50 -13.98
C ILE A 127 -12.58 -18.77 -14.81
N SER A 128 -13.78 -18.99 -15.31
CA SER A 128 -14.04 -20.11 -16.23
C SER A 128 -13.38 -19.89 -17.59
N ALA A 129 -13.10 -20.97 -18.30
CA ALA A 129 -12.64 -20.91 -19.69
C ALA A 129 -13.63 -20.15 -20.59
N ASP A 130 -14.94 -20.28 -20.38
CA ASP A 130 -15.96 -19.54 -21.13
C ASP A 130 -15.82 -18.03 -20.94
N GLU A 131 -15.56 -17.57 -19.71
CA GLU A 131 -15.32 -16.15 -19.42
C GLU A 131 -14.01 -15.66 -20.07
N PHE A 132 -12.98 -16.50 -20.05
CA PHE A 132 -11.71 -16.20 -20.74
C PHE A 132 -11.90 -16.07 -22.26
N TRP A 133 -12.68 -16.95 -22.89
CA TRP A 133 -12.95 -16.87 -24.33
C TRP A 133 -13.86 -15.70 -24.70
N LYS A 134 -14.74 -15.26 -23.78
CA LYS A 134 -15.50 -14.02 -23.97
C LYS A 134 -14.56 -12.82 -24.03
N LEU A 135 -13.56 -12.75 -23.15
CA LEU A 135 -12.49 -11.73 -23.23
C LEU A 135 -11.75 -11.82 -24.57
N GLU A 136 -11.26 -13.01 -24.94
CA GLU A 136 -10.54 -13.24 -26.20
C GLU A 136 -11.34 -12.78 -27.43
N SER A 137 -12.65 -13.02 -27.42
CA SER A 137 -13.55 -12.66 -28.53
C SER A 137 -14.01 -11.19 -28.54
N GLY A 138 -13.61 -10.38 -27.56
CA GLY A 138 -14.03 -8.98 -27.43
C GLY A 138 -15.45 -8.78 -26.90
N ALA A 139 -16.07 -9.80 -26.28
CA ALA A 139 -17.45 -9.70 -25.77
C ALA A 139 -17.60 -8.65 -24.66
N TYR A 140 -16.50 -8.26 -24.01
CA TYR A 140 -16.43 -7.23 -22.98
C TYR A 140 -15.95 -5.86 -23.48
N GLY A 141 -15.53 -5.78 -24.74
CA GLY A 141 -14.78 -4.65 -25.31
C GLY A 141 -13.34 -5.04 -25.67
N ASP A 142 -12.57 -4.04 -26.06
CA ASP A 142 -11.21 -4.22 -26.56
C ASP A 142 -10.23 -4.60 -25.45
N VAL A 143 -9.43 -5.62 -25.71
CA VAL A 143 -8.39 -6.15 -24.81
C VAL A 143 -7.06 -6.28 -25.55
N GLU A 144 -5.97 -6.26 -24.81
CA GLU A 144 -4.64 -6.54 -25.33
C GLU A 144 -4.33 -8.03 -25.16
N ILE A 145 -3.87 -8.70 -26.23
CA ILE A 145 -3.58 -10.14 -26.21
C ILE A 145 -2.10 -10.36 -26.56
N VAL A 146 -1.40 -11.09 -25.70
CA VAL A 146 0.01 -11.43 -25.84
C VAL A 146 0.17 -12.94 -26.01
N ASP A 147 0.95 -13.36 -27.00
CA ASP A 147 1.43 -14.75 -27.10
C ASP A 147 2.38 -15.03 -25.94
N LEU A 148 1.90 -15.80 -24.97
CA LEU A 148 2.64 -16.04 -23.74
C LEU A 148 3.79 -17.03 -23.95
N GLU A 149 3.65 -17.99 -24.86
CA GLU A 149 4.70 -18.96 -25.16
C GLU A 149 5.88 -18.28 -25.84
N GLU A 150 5.61 -17.40 -26.81
CA GLU A 150 6.65 -16.59 -27.43
C GLU A 150 7.31 -15.63 -26.43
N TYR A 151 6.52 -14.98 -25.57
CA TYR A 151 7.04 -14.07 -24.55
C TYR A 151 8.04 -14.75 -23.61
N VAL A 152 7.69 -15.94 -23.11
CA VAL A 152 8.52 -16.75 -22.21
C VAL A 152 9.76 -17.28 -22.92
N ARG A 153 9.62 -17.77 -24.16
CA ARG A 153 10.73 -18.34 -24.94
C ARG A 153 11.81 -17.31 -25.28
N THR A 154 11.44 -16.03 -25.42
CA THR A 154 12.34 -14.97 -25.89
C THR A 154 13.03 -14.21 -24.75
N ARG A 155 12.74 -14.53 -23.48
CA ARG A 155 13.29 -13.85 -22.30
C ARG A 155 14.04 -14.82 -21.40
N GLU A 156 15.19 -14.39 -20.90
CA GLU A 156 15.96 -15.17 -19.92
C GLU A 156 15.21 -15.32 -18.59
N HIS A 157 14.55 -14.25 -18.15
CA HIS A 157 13.86 -14.18 -16.86
C HIS A 157 12.50 -13.47 -17.00
N PRO A 158 11.51 -14.11 -17.67
CA PRO A 158 10.19 -13.52 -17.82
C PRO A 158 9.57 -13.29 -16.44
N PHE A 159 8.93 -12.12 -16.25
CA PHE A 159 8.18 -11.78 -15.04
C PHE A 159 9.00 -11.62 -13.73
N ILE A 160 10.32 -11.45 -13.81
CA ILE A 160 11.15 -11.02 -12.67
C ILE A 160 12.24 -9.99 -13.05
N SER A 161 12.44 -9.73 -14.35
CA SER A 161 13.46 -8.79 -14.82
C SER A 161 13.09 -7.34 -14.58
N THR A 162 14.10 -6.56 -14.19
CA THR A 162 14.07 -5.10 -14.34
C THR A 162 14.59 -4.77 -15.74
N LEU A 163 13.81 -4.03 -16.51
CA LEU A 163 14.10 -3.73 -17.91
C LEU A 163 14.76 -2.36 -18.06
N HIS A 164 15.73 -2.32 -18.98
CA HIS A 164 16.24 -1.07 -19.52
C HIS A 164 15.16 -0.36 -20.33
N TYR A 165 15.35 0.93 -20.57
CA TYR A 165 14.43 1.74 -21.36
C TYR A 165 14.21 1.16 -22.77
N VAL A 166 15.26 0.71 -23.46
CA VAL A 166 15.11 0.13 -24.81
C VAL A 166 14.31 -1.17 -24.80
N ASP A 167 14.51 -2.02 -23.80
CA ASP A 167 13.81 -3.31 -23.68
C ASP A 167 12.34 -3.07 -23.29
N ALA A 168 12.09 -2.12 -22.40
CA ALA A 168 10.74 -1.76 -21.98
C ALA A 168 9.87 -1.27 -23.15
N LEU A 169 10.44 -0.56 -24.14
CA LEU A 169 9.72 -0.07 -25.32
C LEU A 169 9.20 -1.18 -26.24
N VAL A 170 9.81 -2.36 -26.21
CA VAL A 170 9.48 -3.49 -27.07
C VAL A 170 8.87 -4.67 -26.31
N ASP A 171 8.68 -4.52 -24.99
CA ASP A 171 8.10 -5.57 -24.16
C ASP A 171 6.57 -5.64 -24.32
N PRO A 172 6.00 -6.70 -24.92
CA PRO A 172 4.59 -6.74 -25.26
C PRO A 172 3.69 -6.84 -24.01
N VAL A 173 4.17 -7.44 -22.91
CA VAL A 173 3.41 -7.50 -21.65
C VAL A 173 3.36 -6.12 -21.01
N LEU A 174 4.48 -5.38 -20.96
CA LEU A 174 4.45 -4.00 -20.47
C LEU A 174 3.55 -3.12 -21.31
N LYS A 175 3.62 -3.21 -22.63
CA LYS A 175 2.76 -2.43 -23.52
C LYS A 175 1.29 -2.76 -23.28
N ALA A 176 0.94 -4.04 -23.18
CA ALA A 176 -0.41 -4.48 -22.87
C ALA A 176 -0.89 -3.94 -21.51
N ARG A 177 -0.03 -3.93 -20.48
CA ARG A 177 -0.36 -3.44 -19.12
C ARG A 177 -0.48 -1.92 -19.03
N LEU A 178 0.32 -1.18 -19.79
CA LEU A 178 0.36 0.28 -19.80
C LEU A 178 -0.66 0.89 -20.78
N GLY A 179 -1.13 0.10 -21.75
CA GLY A 179 -2.08 0.51 -22.77
C GLY A 179 -1.52 1.50 -23.80
N SER A 180 -2.42 2.24 -24.43
CA SER A 180 -2.14 3.04 -25.64
C SER A 180 -1.07 4.13 -25.49
N ARG A 181 -0.78 4.58 -24.26
CA ARG A 181 0.24 5.59 -23.95
C ARG A 181 1.55 4.99 -23.40
N SER A 182 1.75 3.68 -23.54
CA SER A 182 2.94 2.96 -23.06
C SER A 182 4.25 3.66 -23.43
N ASP A 183 4.41 3.99 -24.71
CA ASP A 183 5.66 4.55 -25.24
C ASP A 183 5.94 5.95 -24.69
N GLU A 184 4.90 6.77 -24.50
CA GLU A 184 5.02 8.10 -23.90
C GLU A 184 5.43 8.00 -22.44
N TYR A 185 4.77 7.12 -21.68
CA TYR A 185 5.09 6.84 -20.29
C TYR A 185 6.53 6.33 -20.11
N ILE A 186 6.94 5.33 -20.90
CA ILE A 186 8.27 4.74 -20.85
C ILE A 186 9.36 5.78 -21.14
N LYS A 187 9.15 6.63 -22.15
CA LYS A 187 10.08 7.72 -22.49
C LYS A 187 10.18 8.75 -21.37
N GLN A 188 9.04 9.12 -20.78
CA GLN A 188 9.01 10.09 -19.68
C GLN A 188 9.68 9.55 -18.41
N HIS A 189 9.43 8.29 -18.06
CA HIS A 189 10.12 7.61 -16.95
C HIS A 189 11.62 7.59 -17.21
N ALA A 190 12.07 7.16 -18.40
CA ALA A 190 13.49 7.17 -18.74
C ALA A 190 14.11 8.57 -18.66
N HIS A 191 13.39 9.63 -19.05
CA HIS A 191 13.84 11.00 -18.87
C HIS A 191 14.12 11.31 -17.39
N TYR A 192 13.18 11.02 -16.50
CA TYR A 192 13.37 11.24 -15.05
C TYR A 192 14.44 10.34 -14.44
N ALA A 193 14.53 9.07 -14.86
CA ALA A 193 15.57 8.18 -14.37
C ALA A 193 16.96 8.69 -14.75
N ARG A 194 17.16 9.21 -15.98
CA ARG A 194 18.43 9.85 -16.37
C ARG A 194 18.73 11.09 -15.53
N LYS A 195 17.73 11.94 -15.27
CA LYS A 195 17.88 13.10 -14.39
C LYS A 195 18.26 12.69 -12.97
N TYR A 196 17.63 11.64 -12.42
CA TYR A 196 17.95 11.11 -11.09
C TYR A 196 19.42 10.69 -10.98
N HIS A 197 19.94 9.95 -11.98
CA HIS A 197 21.34 9.53 -11.99
C HIS A 197 22.31 10.71 -12.10
N LEU A 198 21.97 11.73 -12.88
CA LEU A 198 22.77 12.95 -12.99
C LEU A 198 22.80 13.71 -11.66
N ASP A 199 21.64 13.94 -11.05
CA ASP A 199 21.49 14.77 -9.86
C ASP A 199 22.04 14.10 -8.59
N ASN A 200 21.84 12.78 -8.42
CA ASN A 200 22.22 12.04 -7.21
C ASN A 200 23.56 11.31 -7.30
N HIS A 201 24.02 11.00 -8.51
CA HIS A 201 25.23 10.18 -8.71
C HIS A 201 26.24 10.83 -9.66
N GLN A 202 25.96 12.02 -10.21
CA GLN A 202 26.81 12.72 -11.17
C GLN A 202 27.17 11.86 -12.39
N ARG A 203 26.27 10.96 -12.78
CA ARG A 203 26.48 10.02 -13.88
C ARG A 203 25.47 10.21 -15.00
N LYS A 204 25.97 10.22 -16.23
CA LYS A 204 25.15 10.15 -17.43
C LYS A 204 24.92 8.69 -17.79
N ILE A 205 23.68 8.24 -17.72
CA ILE A 205 23.27 6.92 -18.18
C ILE A 205 22.41 7.10 -19.42
N PHE A 206 22.75 6.40 -20.50
CA PHE A 206 21.99 6.50 -21.75
C PHE A 206 20.72 5.66 -21.69
N ASP A 207 20.82 4.45 -21.13
CA ASP A 207 19.75 3.46 -21.10
C ASP A 207 19.48 2.97 -19.67
N PRO A 208 18.76 3.75 -18.85
CA PRO A 208 18.54 3.42 -17.45
C PRO A 208 17.56 2.25 -17.30
N TYR A 209 17.69 1.49 -16.20
CA TYR A 209 16.60 0.64 -15.72
C TYR A 209 15.45 1.52 -15.23
N ILE A 210 14.23 1.17 -15.64
CA ILE A 210 13.04 1.98 -15.32
C ILE A 210 11.87 1.15 -14.78
N LEU A 211 11.65 -0.06 -15.30
CA LEU A 211 10.44 -0.82 -14.99
C LEU A 211 10.78 -2.25 -14.68
N GLN A 212 10.23 -2.77 -13.59
CA GLN A 212 10.23 -4.19 -13.31
C GLN A 212 8.89 -4.79 -13.75
N VAL A 213 8.95 -5.87 -14.52
CA VAL A 213 7.77 -6.63 -14.91
C VAL A 213 7.68 -7.82 -13.98
N ASN A 214 6.73 -7.81 -13.04
CA ASN A 214 6.48 -8.98 -12.21
C ASN A 214 5.17 -9.67 -12.60
N GLY A 215 5.15 -10.98 -12.44
CA GLY A 215 3.96 -11.81 -12.52
C GLY A 215 3.56 -12.31 -11.14
N PRO A 216 2.44 -13.04 -11.03
CA PRO A 216 2.02 -13.66 -9.80
C PRO A 216 2.91 -14.87 -9.52
N GLY A 217 4.17 -14.68 -9.13
CA GLY A 217 5.13 -15.76 -8.88
C GLY A 217 5.48 -16.63 -10.12
N MET A 218 6.69 -17.21 -10.12
CA MET A 218 7.18 -18.05 -11.23
C MET A 218 6.32 -19.30 -11.50
N TYR A 219 5.59 -19.80 -10.49
CA TYR A 219 4.82 -21.04 -10.60
C TYR A 219 3.65 -20.98 -11.59
N TRP A 220 3.14 -19.80 -11.92
CA TRP A 220 1.91 -19.65 -12.71
C TRP A 220 2.11 -19.86 -14.19
N VAL A 221 3.18 -19.27 -14.72
CA VAL A 221 3.45 -19.26 -16.15
C VAL A 221 3.87 -20.64 -16.66
N GLU A 222 4.37 -21.51 -15.78
CA GLU A 222 4.76 -22.87 -16.14
C GLU A 222 3.67 -23.92 -15.86
N ASN A 223 2.77 -23.67 -14.88
CA ASN A 223 1.82 -24.69 -14.41
C ASN A 223 0.35 -24.47 -14.82
N VAL A 224 0.03 -23.53 -15.70
CA VAL A 224 -1.32 -23.49 -16.32
C VAL A 224 -1.53 -24.77 -17.11
N LYS A 225 -2.12 -25.77 -16.45
CA LYS A 225 -2.54 -27.01 -17.09
C LYS A 225 -3.95 -26.77 -17.65
N PRO A 226 -4.19 -27.04 -18.94
CA PRO A 226 -5.51 -26.95 -19.56
C PRO A 226 -6.60 -27.81 -18.90
N THR A 227 -6.24 -28.68 -17.95
CA THR A 227 -7.07 -29.78 -17.46
C THR A 227 -8.20 -29.37 -16.51
N ASP A 228 -8.19 -28.15 -15.99
CA ASP A 228 -9.11 -27.76 -14.90
C ASP A 228 -10.26 -26.85 -15.39
N GLY A 229 -10.29 -26.48 -16.69
CA GLY A 229 -11.35 -25.65 -17.27
C GLY A 229 -11.39 -24.21 -16.75
N LEU A 230 -10.31 -23.76 -16.11
CA LEU A 230 -10.17 -22.44 -15.50
C LEU A 230 -9.03 -21.67 -16.16
N ALA A 231 -9.20 -20.34 -16.21
CA ALA A 231 -8.13 -19.39 -16.51
C ALA A 231 -7.78 -18.61 -15.24
N TYR A 232 -6.52 -18.24 -15.15
CA TYR A 232 -5.97 -17.47 -14.06
C TYR A 232 -6.26 -15.98 -14.25
N ALA A 233 -6.51 -15.26 -13.15
CA ALA A 233 -7.00 -13.89 -13.20
C ALA A 233 -6.47 -13.05 -12.01
N HIS A 234 -5.91 -11.88 -12.30
CA HIS A 234 -5.44 -10.94 -11.29
C HIS A 234 -5.75 -9.50 -11.65
N LEU A 235 -5.98 -8.67 -10.63
CA LEU A 235 -5.85 -7.23 -10.82
C LEU A 235 -4.40 -6.86 -11.06
N LEU A 236 -4.16 -5.78 -11.79
CA LEU A 236 -2.83 -5.18 -11.93
C LEU A 236 -2.61 -4.17 -10.81
N SER A 237 -1.39 -4.19 -10.29
CA SER A 237 -0.88 -3.23 -9.33
C SER A 237 0.40 -2.63 -9.83
N VAL A 238 0.71 -1.46 -9.31
CA VAL A 238 1.89 -0.70 -9.67
C VAL A 238 2.53 -0.16 -8.41
N GLY A 239 3.84 -0.32 -8.30
CA GLY A 239 4.62 0.13 -7.17
C GLY A 239 4.85 1.65 -7.14
N ALA A 240 5.18 2.13 -5.95
CA ALA A 240 5.80 3.43 -5.79
C ALA A 240 7.18 3.43 -6.48
N ILE A 241 7.63 4.58 -6.93
CA ILE A 241 8.98 4.71 -7.46
C ILE A 241 10.00 4.52 -6.34
N GLY A 242 11.02 3.71 -6.59
CA GLY A 242 12.05 3.36 -5.62
C GLY A 242 13.46 3.50 -6.18
N SER A 243 14.42 3.65 -5.28
CA SER A 243 15.85 3.56 -5.59
C SER A 243 16.27 2.10 -5.44
N VAL A 244 16.48 1.39 -6.55
CA VAL A 244 16.73 -0.06 -6.56
C VAL A 244 18.16 -0.34 -7.02
N HIS A 245 18.91 -1.06 -6.20
CA HIS A 245 20.17 -1.66 -6.60
C HIS A 245 19.90 -2.90 -7.46
N VAL A 246 19.94 -2.72 -8.78
CA VAL A 246 19.86 -3.86 -9.71
C VAL A 246 21.24 -4.53 -9.70
N SER A 247 21.31 -5.80 -9.31
CA SER A 247 22.56 -6.57 -9.21
C SER A 247 23.34 -6.62 -10.53
N GLN A 248 22.63 -6.50 -11.65
CA GLN A 248 23.15 -6.46 -13.01
C GLN A 248 23.48 -5.05 -13.51
N SER A 249 23.28 -4.00 -12.71
CA SER A 249 23.63 -2.64 -13.14
C SER A 249 25.13 -2.52 -13.37
N GLU A 250 25.52 -2.30 -14.63
CA GLU A 250 26.92 -2.15 -15.08
C GLU A 250 27.69 -1.10 -14.26
N HIS A 251 26.96 -0.19 -13.61
CA HIS A 251 27.49 0.98 -12.94
C HIS A 251 27.44 0.89 -11.41
N ARG A 252 26.85 -0.16 -10.83
CA ARG A 252 26.64 -0.33 -9.37
C ARG A 252 25.98 0.88 -8.69
N VAL A 253 25.19 1.64 -9.44
CA VAL A 253 24.41 2.77 -8.90
C VAL A 253 22.93 2.40 -8.89
N PRO A 254 22.18 2.80 -7.86
CA PRO A 254 20.74 2.59 -7.83
C PRO A 254 20.06 3.20 -9.05
N SER A 255 19.05 2.51 -9.57
CA SER A 255 18.17 3.04 -10.61
C SER A 255 16.82 3.47 -10.02
N TRP A 256 16.19 4.44 -10.67
CA TRP A 256 14.88 4.97 -10.28
C TRP A 256 13.77 4.16 -10.97
N VAL A 257 13.34 3.11 -10.28
CA VAL A 257 12.55 2.00 -10.84
C VAL A 257 11.16 1.95 -10.21
N SER A 258 10.15 1.61 -11.02
CA SER A 258 8.80 1.25 -10.57
C SER A 258 8.51 -0.17 -11.00
N ASP A 259 7.78 -0.93 -10.22
CA ASP A 259 7.33 -2.28 -10.58
C ASP A 259 5.88 -2.27 -11.06
N ILE A 260 5.57 -3.12 -12.05
CA ILE A 260 4.20 -3.41 -12.49
C ILE A 260 3.95 -4.89 -12.24
N ASN A 261 3.03 -5.18 -11.34
CA ASN A 261 2.79 -6.50 -10.77
C ASN A 261 1.33 -6.90 -10.95
N THR A 262 1.07 -8.18 -10.78
CA THR A 262 -0.26 -8.65 -10.42
C THR A 262 -0.48 -8.49 -8.92
N HIS A 263 -1.70 -8.09 -8.55
CA HIS A 263 -2.14 -8.00 -7.17
C HIS A 263 -2.63 -9.38 -6.73
N ASP A 264 -2.21 -9.81 -5.55
CA ASP A 264 -2.76 -11.00 -4.88
C ASP A 264 -3.83 -10.58 -3.87
N TRP A 265 -4.56 -11.55 -3.32
CA TRP A 265 -5.55 -11.28 -2.28
C TRP A 265 -4.86 -11.00 -0.94
N TYR A 266 -4.50 -9.74 -0.69
CA TYR A 266 -3.81 -9.32 0.53
C TYR A 266 -4.36 -8.03 1.15
N ASP A 267 -3.97 -7.82 2.41
CA ASP A 267 -4.23 -6.62 3.20
C ASP A 267 -3.36 -5.43 2.75
N GLY A 268 -3.90 -4.22 2.84
CA GLY A 268 -3.21 -2.99 2.45
C GLY A 268 -3.40 -2.61 0.98
N THR A 269 -4.65 -2.62 0.50
CA THR A 269 -4.99 -2.19 -0.87
C THR A 269 -5.09 -0.67 -0.97
N ARG A 270 -4.60 -0.08 -2.07
CA ARG A 270 -4.82 1.34 -2.41
C ARG A 270 -5.49 1.46 -3.78
N LEU A 271 -6.74 1.88 -3.84
CA LEU A 271 -7.50 2.10 -5.08
C LEU A 271 -7.59 3.58 -5.41
N ILE A 272 -7.86 3.90 -6.67
CA ILE A 272 -8.04 5.28 -7.13
C ILE A 272 -9.55 5.51 -7.29
N GLY A 273 -10.15 6.40 -6.51
CA GLY A 273 -11.53 6.86 -6.73
C GLY A 273 -11.51 8.09 -7.63
N ILE A 274 -12.25 8.07 -8.75
CA ILE A 274 -12.26 9.14 -9.75
C ILE A 274 -13.69 9.67 -9.92
N ARG A 275 -13.90 10.97 -9.70
CA ARG A 275 -15.17 11.67 -9.97
C ARG A 275 -15.31 11.97 -11.47
N GLU A 276 -16.51 12.36 -11.90
CA GLU A 276 -16.72 12.82 -13.27
C GLU A 276 -15.81 14.02 -13.59
N GLY A 277 -15.11 13.94 -14.72
CA GLY A 277 -14.20 14.99 -15.17
C GLY A 277 -12.91 14.46 -15.78
N LYS A 278 -12.01 15.39 -16.10
CA LYS A 278 -10.67 15.06 -16.59
C LYS A 278 -9.75 14.76 -15.41
N LEU A 279 -9.07 13.62 -15.47
CA LEU A 279 -8.02 13.28 -14.52
C LEU A 279 -6.80 14.19 -14.75
N VAL A 280 -6.38 14.89 -13.70
CA VAL A 280 -5.22 15.79 -13.73
C VAL A 280 -4.11 15.28 -12.81
N SER A 281 -4.47 14.84 -11.61
CA SER A 281 -3.61 14.27 -10.58
C SER A 281 -4.37 13.21 -9.80
N ILE A 282 -3.66 12.49 -8.93
CA ILE A 282 -4.27 11.64 -7.90
C ILE A 282 -3.82 12.19 -6.56
N ASP A 283 -4.75 12.71 -5.78
CA ASP A 283 -4.43 13.29 -4.48
C ASP A 283 -4.37 12.21 -3.40
N LYS A 284 -3.65 12.49 -2.31
CA LYS A 284 -3.58 11.58 -1.17
C LYS A 284 -4.94 11.52 -0.49
N GLY A 285 -5.55 10.33 -0.44
CA GLY A 285 -6.80 10.15 0.31
C GLY A 285 -6.62 10.17 1.83
N PRO A 286 -7.71 9.99 2.58
CA PRO A 286 -7.71 10.13 4.03
C PRO A 286 -6.87 9.02 4.69
N ASP A 287 -6.02 9.41 5.65
CA ASP A 287 -5.19 8.51 6.45
C ASP A 287 -5.73 8.53 7.90
N PRO A 288 -6.27 7.41 8.41
CA PRO A 288 -6.94 7.39 9.71
C PRO A 288 -5.97 7.71 10.85
N ARG A 289 -4.69 7.32 10.73
CA ARG A 289 -3.67 7.63 11.74
C ARG A 289 -3.35 9.12 11.76
N HIS A 290 -3.23 9.73 10.58
CA HIS A 290 -2.98 11.17 10.47
C HIS A 290 -4.18 11.98 10.96
N ILE A 291 -5.39 11.62 10.53
CA ILE A 291 -6.64 12.28 10.94
C ILE A 291 -6.81 12.18 12.45
N LEU A 292 -6.59 11.00 13.02
CA LEU A 292 -6.68 10.80 14.47
C LEU A 292 -5.68 11.71 15.19
N ARG A 293 -4.44 11.82 14.71
CA ARG A 293 -3.42 12.69 15.32
C ARG A 293 -3.72 14.17 15.20
N LYS A 294 -4.33 14.61 14.10
CA LYS A 294 -4.61 16.02 13.81
C LYS A 294 -5.92 16.50 14.46
N HIS A 295 -6.93 15.65 14.53
CA HIS A 295 -8.31 16.00 14.92
C HIS A 295 -8.81 15.22 16.14
N TRP A 296 -7.92 14.75 17.01
CA TRP A 296 -8.28 13.90 18.15
C TRP A 296 -9.38 14.52 19.04
N GLN A 297 -9.42 15.84 19.19
CA GLN A 297 -10.43 16.53 20.00
C GLN A 297 -11.86 16.30 19.50
N GLU A 298 -12.06 16.07 18.20
CA GLU A 298 -13.37 15.79 17.59
C GLU A 298 -13.73 14.28 17.58
N LEU A 299 -12.83 13.44 18.10
CA LEU A 299 -12.85 11.98 17.91
C LEU A 299 -13.02 11.20 19.22
N PHE A 300 -13.36 11.87 20.32
CA PHE A 300 -13.73 11.18 21.55
C PHE A 300 -15.11 10.54 21.44
N GLU A 301 -15.21 9.35 21.99
CA GLU A 301 -16.45 8.64 22.26
C GLU A 301 -16.54 8.28 23.75
N SER A 302 -17.75 7.99 24.23
CA SER A 302 -17.91 7.46 25.58
C SER A 302 -17.17 6.12 25.68
N SER A 303 -16.37 5.95 26.72
CA SER A 303 -15.66 4.69 26.97
C SER A 303 -16.58 3.56 27.44
N GLY A 304 -17.74 3.93 28.03
CA GLY A 304 -18.64 3.00 28.70
C GLY A 304 -18.08 2.40 30.00
N LEU A 305 -16.99 2.96 30.54
CA LEU A 305 -16.35 2.47 31.76
C LEU A 305 -16.85 3.21 33.00
N ASP A 306 -17.21 2.46 34.04
CA ASP A 306 -17.61 3.02 35.35
C ASP A 306 -16.40 3.44 36.21
N ARG A 307 -15.21 2.92 35.88
CA ARG A 307 -13.94 3.23 36.55
C ARG A 307 -12.76 3.07 35.60
N ALA A 308 -11.63 3.69 35.95
CA ALA A 308 -10.39 3.53 35.18
C ALA A 308 -9.96 2.05 35.08
N PRO A 309 -9.44 1.58 33.93
CA PRO A 309 -8.93 0.23 33.79
C PRO A 309 -7.78 -0.07 34.78
N ASP A 310 -7.79 -1.29 35.31
CA ASP A 310 -6.71 -1.78 36.15
C ASP A 310 -5.51 -2.20 35.28
N GLY A 311 -4.28 -2.00 35.78
CA GLY A 311 -3.05 -2.43 35.12
C GLY A 311 -2.06 -1.29 34.87
N ILE A 312 -1.02 -1.60 34.10
CA ILE A 312 0.00 -0.63 33.70
C ILE A 312 -0.23 -0.20 32.24
N PHE A 313 -0.18 1.10 31.98
CA PHE A 313 -0.36 1.66 30.65
C PHE A 313 0.98 1.90 29.95
N VAL A 314 1.04 1.62 28.66
CA VAL A 314 2.07 2.23 27.79
C VAL A 314 1.54 3.61 27.42
N ILE A 315 2.34 4.65 27.59
CA ILE A 315 1.96 6.02 27.18
C ILE A 315 2.63 6.41 25.87
N MET A 316 2.05 7.41 25.20
CA MET A 316 2.59 8.02 24.01
C MET A 316 2.25 9.50 23.98
N GLN A 317 3.12 10.28 23.34
CA GLN A 317 2.89 11.69 23.08
C GLN A 317 2.38 11.90 21.65
N MET A 318 1.39 12.78 21.51
CA MET A 318 0.86 13.24 20.22
C MET A 318 1.69 14.43 19.70
N PRO A 319 1.54 14.81 18.41
CA PRO A 319 2.33 15.92 17.83
C PRO A 319 2.15 17.27 18.52
N ASP A 320 1.03 17.49 19.21
CA ASP A 320 0.73 18.70 19.99
C ASP A 320 1.18 18.60 21.46
N GLU A 321 2.08 17.67 21.75
CA GLU A 321 2.64 17.39 23.08
C GLU A 321 1.64 16.80 24.09
N THR A 322 0.39 16.53 23.69
CA THR A 322 -0.62 15.89 24.55
C THR A 322 -0.30 14.42 24.77
N TRP A 323 -0.43 13.95 26.02
CA TRP A 323 -0.17 12.56 26.40
C TRP A 323 -1.43 11.70 26.38
N PHE A 324 -1.27 10.48 25.89
CA PHE A 324 -2.31 9.45 25.85
C PHE A 324 -1.75 8.12 26.34
N THR A 325 -2.62 7.29 26.91
CA THR A 325 -2.35 5.84 26.97
C THR A 325 -2.45 5.26 25.58
N GLN A 326 -1.75 4.16 25.33
CA GLN A 326 -1.94 3.34 24.14
C GLN A 326 -2.97 2.26 24.40
N VAL A 327 -3.66 1.85 23.34
CA VAL A 327 -4.43 0.60 23.33
C VAL A 327 -3.53 -0.54 23.79
N THR A 328 -3.98 -1.27 24.82
CA THR A 328 -3.23 -2.38 25.38
C THR A 328 -2.99 -3.49 24.35
N LYS A 329 -1.72 -3.82 24.10
CA LYS A 329 -1.33 -4.98 23.28
C LYS A 329 -1.58 -6.30 24.02
N LYS A 330 -1.80 -7.38 23.26
CA LYS A 330 -1.97 -8.74 23.80
C LYS A 330 -0.70 -9.58 23.59
N GLY A 331 -0.10 -10.03 24.69
CA GLY A 331 1.12 -10.85 24.71
C GLY A 331 2.37 -10.10 24.24
N ALA A 332 3.43 -10.85 23.94
CA ALA A 332 4.69 -10.30 23.45
C ALA A 332 4.56 -9.78 22.01
N ARG A 333 4.34 -8.47 21.86
CA ARG A 333 4.17 -7.76 20.58
C ARG A 333 4.82 -6.38 20.62
N ALA A 334 4.94 -5.75 19.46
CA ALA A 334 5.26 -4.33 19.39
C ALA A 334 4.15 -3.51 20.03
N ASP A 335 4.51 -2.31 20.49
CA ASP A 335 3.51 -1.35 20.98
C ASP A 335 2.60 -0.91 19.83
N THR A 336 1.34 -0.62 20.17
CA THR A 336 0.30 -0.36 19.16
C THR A 336 0.46 1.02 18.53
N HIS A 337 1.01 1.99 19.28
CA HIS A 337 1.07 3.40 18.93
C HIS A 337 -0.30 3.99 18.53
N GLU A 338 -1.37 3.39 19.04
CA GLU A 338 -2.76 3.82 18.87
C GLU A 338 -3.23 4.41 20.20
N PRO A 339 -3.54 5.71 20.28
CA PRO A 339 -3.91 6.36 21.53
C PRO A 339 -5.34 5.98 21.96
N GLU A 340 -5.58 5.90 23.26
CA GLU A 340 -6.86 5.48 23.84
C GLU A 340 -7.42 6.51 24.83
N PHE A 341 -6.82 6.66 26.01
CA PHE A 341 -7.29 7.59 27.04
C PHE A 341 -6.37 8.79 27.15
N ARG A 342 -6.94 9.98 27.32
CA ARG A 342 -6.16 11.19 27.56
C ARG A 342 -5.55 11.15 28.95
N VAL A 343 -4.25 11.38 29.04
CA VAL A 343 -3.55 11.59 30.31
C VAL A 343 -3.80 13.02 30.79
N THR A 344 -4.31 13.15 32.00
CA THR A 344 -4.70 14.43 32.63
C THR A 344 -3.67 14.92 33.65
N SER A 345 -2.93 14.00 34.26
CA SER A 345 -1.80 14.27 35.16
C SER A 345 -0.73 13.21 34.94
N MET A 346 0.55 13.60 35.07
CA MET A 346 1.69 12.70 34.87
C MET A 346 2.88 13.12 35.75
N GLU A 347 3.39 12.18 36.52
CA GLU A 347 4.57 12.34 37.39
C GLU A 347 5.57 11.21 37.08
N LYS A 348 6.86 11.54 36.92
CA LYS A 348 7.92 10.52 36.79
C LYS A 348 8.09 9.78 38.10
N VAL A 349 8.19 8.45 38.04
CA VAL A 349 8.39 7.59 39.21
C VAL A 349 9.56 6.65 38.97
N GLY A 350 10.55 6.73 39.87
CA GLY A 350 11.79 5.96 39.80
C GLY A 350 12.74 6.42 38.70
N GLU A 351 13.90 5.79 38.68
CA GLU A 351 14.93 6.00 37.67
C GLU A 351 14.63 5.22 36.40
N VAL A 352 15.21 5.67 35.28
CA VAL A 352 15.18 4.93 34.02
C VAL A 352 15.81 3.55 34.22
N ALA A 353 15.07 2.51 33.91
CA ALA A 353 15.50 1.12 34.07
C ALA A 353 15.68 0.45 32.71
N ARG A 354 16.52 -0.59 32.66
CA ARG A 354 16.69 -1.44 31.49
C ARG A 354 15.96 -2.76 31.70
N PHE A 355 15.18 -3.18 30.73
CA PHE A 355 14.62 -4.53 30.69
C PHE A 355 15.13 -5.30 29.48
N TYR A 356 14.96 -6.62 29.53
CA TYR A 356 15.44 -7.57 28.54
C TYR A 356 14.27 -8.44 28.06
N THR A 357 14.28 -8.84 26.79
CA THR A 357 13.28 -9.69 26.16
C THR A 357 13.94 -10.71 25.24
N GLU A 358 13.35 -11.90 25.19
CA GLU A 358 13.81 -13.04 24.38
C GLU A 358 13.19 -13.06 22.97
N SER A 359 12.71 -11.91 22.46
CA SER A 359 12.13 -11.82 21.12
C SER A 359 13.13 -12.26 20.03
N ASN A 360 13.09 -13.54 19.68
CA ASN A 360 13.96 -14.21 18.72
C ASN A 360 13.52 -14.01 17.25
N TYR A 361 12.80 -12.93 16.92
CA TYR A 361 12.25 -12.75 15.58
C TYR A 361 13.26 -12.04 14.64
N PRO A 362 13.56 -12.57 13.45
CA PRO A 362 14.57 -12.03 12.54
C PRO A 362 14.11 -10.75 11.78
N VAL A 363 13.31 -9.89 12.41
CA VAL A 363 12.62 -8.75 11.77
C VAL A 363 12.88 -7.50 12.62
N PRO A 364 13.10 -6.30 12.06
CA PRO A 364 13.55 -5.11 12.78
C PRO A 364 12.50 -4.46 13.72
N ILE A 365 11.56 -5.24 14.26
CA ILE A 365 10.48 -4.75 15.11
C ILE A 365 10.68 -5.29 16.52
N PHE A 366 10.96 -4.40 17.48
CA PHE A 366 11.10 -4.74 18.89
C PHE A 366 9.78 -5.22 19.49
N ARG A 367 9.79 -6.42 20.07
CA ARG A 367 8.61 -7.06 20.66
C ARG A 367 8.91 -7.48 22.09
N TYR A 368 7.97 -7.23 22.98
CA TYR A 368 8.12 -7.55 24.38
C TYR A 368 6.75 -7.72 25.04
N ASP A 369 6.69 -8.48 26.13
CA ASP A 369 5.52 -8.56 26.99
C ASP A 369 5.55 -7.38 27.96
N ILE A 370 4.39 -6.73 28.18
CA ILE A 370 4.27 -5.60 29.11
C ILE A 370 4.81 -5.95 30.51
N ARG A 371 4.67 -7.22 30.92
CA ARG A 371 5.16 -7.72 32.21
C ARG A 371 6.68 -7.63 32.36
N GLU A 372 7.44 -7.73 31.27
CA GLU A 372 8.91 -7.62 31.29
C GLU A 372 9.34 -6.19 31.61
N ALA A 373 8.69 -5.20 31.00
CA ALA A 373 8.90 -3.79 31.34
C ALA A 373 8.39 -3.47 32.75
N GLN A 374 7.22 -3.98 33.13
CA GLN A 374 6.65 -3.77 34.46
C GLN A 374 7.54 -4.33 35.58
N ALA A 375 8.23 -5.44 35.36
CA ALA A 375 9.06 -6.10 36.37
C ALA A 375 10.25 -5.26 36.85
N VAL A 376 10.71 -4.29 36.05
CA VAL A 376 11.83 -3.41 36.41
C VAL A 376 11.38 -2.04 36.93
N LEU A 377 10.08 -1.77 36.96
CA LEU A 377 9.52 -0.50 37.39
C LEU A 377 9.15 -0.50 38.88
N PRO A 378 9.18 0.68 39.54
CA PRO A 378 8.67 0.82 40.91
C PRO A 378 7.19 0.41 41.01
N LYS A 379 6.78 -0.09 42.18
CA LYS A 379 5.40 -0.56 42.41
C LYS A 379 4.35 0.53 42.28
N GLU A 380 4.75 1.78 42.48
CA GLU A 380 3.89 2.96 42.42
C GLU A 380 3.67 3.47 40.99
N ALA A 381 4.38 2.93 40.00
CA ALA A 381 4.18 3.26 38.59
C ALA A 381 2.95 2.54 38.05
N ASN A 382 2.03 3.28 37.44
CA ASN A 382 0.86 2.76 36.72
C ASN A 382 0.95 3.01 35.21
N ALA A 383 2.03 3.62 34.73
CA ALA A 383 2.32 3.77 33.32
C ALA A 383 3.82 3.80 33.03
N TYR A 384 4.19 3.64 31.77
CA TYR A 384 5.57 3.82 31.31
C TYR A 384 5.69 4.22 29.84
N GLU A 385 6.85 4.75 29.48
CA GLU A 385 7.28 4.91 28.09
C GLU A 385 8.62 4.19 27.84
N LEU A 386 8.86 3.82 26.58
CA LEU A 386 10.19 3.38 26.16
C LEU A 386 11.08 4.59 25.91
N VAL A 387 12.31 4.55 26.42
CA VAL A 387 13.27 5.65 26.33
C VAL A 387 14.40 5.26 25.36
N GLY A 388 14.43 5.94 24.21
CA GLY A 388 15.43 5.68 23.17
C GLY A 388 15.18 4.40 22.37
N GLU A 389 16.14 4.05 21.53
CA GLU A 389 16.01 2.92 20.59
C GLU A 389 16.31 1.58 21.27
N PRO A 390 15.56 0.52 20.93
CA PRO A 390 15.91 -0.85 21.31
C PRO A 390 17.30 -1.24 20.82
N THR A 391 18.05 -1.99 21.63
CA THR A 391 19.39 -2.51 21.29
C THR A 391 19.49 -4.02 21.53
N LYS A 392 20.56 -4.64 21.04
CA LYS A 392 20.91 -6.03 21.32
C LYS A 392 22.14 -6.10 22.22
N THR A 393 22.16 -7.03 23.16
CA THR A 393 23.39 -7.39 23.88
C THR A 393 24.34 -8.13 22.92
N GLY A 394 25.66 -8.02 23.14
CA GLY A 394 26.64 -8.74 22.33
C GLY A 394 26.84 -10.18 22.79
N GLY A 395 27.10 -11.11 21.85
CA GLY A 395 27.43 -12.51 22.13
C GLY A 395 26.47 -13.52 21.50
N ALA A 396 26.73 -14.81 21.72
CA ALA A 396 25.91 -15.92 21.21
C ALA A 396 24.50 -15.98 21.85
N ASP A 397 24.35 -15.40 23.05
CA ASP A 397 23.09 -15.32 23.80
C ASP A 397 22.50 -13.88 23.78
N SER A 398 22.61 -13.19 22.63
CA SER A 398 22.16 -11.80 22.50
C SER A 398 20.66 -11.66 22.80
N GLN A 399 20.30 -10.87 23.80
CA GLN A 399 18.93 -10.48 24.12
C GLN A 399 18.64 -9.08 23.59
N GLU A 400 17.40 -8.85 23.16
CA GLU A 400 16.91 -7.51 22.87
C GLU A 400 16.61 -6.77 24.18
N THR A 401 16.90 -5.48 24.22
CA THR A 401 16.76 -4.66 25.42
C THR A 401 16.35 -3.23 25.07
N CYS A 402 15.59 -2.61 25.96
CA CYS A 402 15.22 -1.20 25.84
C CYS A 402 15.22 -0.55 27.24
N LEU A 403 15.34 0.77 27.28
CA LEU A 403 15.16 1.53 28.51
C LEU A 403 13.69 1.88 28.69
N VAL A 404 13.25 1.98 29.95
CA VAL A 404 11.88 2.30 30.32
C VAL A 404 11.87 3.32 31.45
N GLN A 405 10.99 4.33 31.36
CA GLN A 405 10.72 5.28 32.43
C GLN A 405 9.32 5.04 32.99
N GLY A 406 9.22 4.82 34.30
CA GLY A 406 7.94 4.68 35.00
C GLY A 406 7.29 6.03 35.28
N TYR A 407 5.96 6.04 35.28
CA TYR A 407 5.12 7.19 35.57
C TYR A 407 3.95 6.82 36.48
N ARG A 408 3.50 7.80 37.27
CA ARG A 408 2.18 7.82 37.88
C ARG A 408 1.31 8.78 37.09
N ILE A 409 0.25 8.27 36.49
CA ILE A 409 -0.67 9.03 35.66
C ILE A 409 -2.10 8.99 36.21
N GLU A 410 -2.84 10.04 35.89
CA GLU A 410 -4.30 10.05 35.95
C GLU A 410 -4.85 10.16 34.52
N ILE A 411 -5.91 9.42 34.23
CA ILE A 411 -6.56 9.41 32.91
C ILE A 411 -8.01 9.86 33.02
N ASP A 412 -8.49 10.54 31.99
CA ASP A 412 -9.93 10.64 31.77
C ASP A 412 -10.40 9.30 31.17
N HIS A 413 -10.97 8.45 32.03
CA HIS A 413 -11.49 7.15 31.62
C HIS A 413 -12.94 7.21 31.15
N THR A 414 -13.62 8.37 31.21
CA THR A 414 -15.04 8.50 30.81
C THR A 414 -15.19 8.62 29.29
N GLN A 415 -14.13 9.10 28.64
CA GLN A 415 -14.02 9.23 27.20
C GLN A 415 -12.78 8.49 26.71
N ARG A 416 -12.86 7.93 25.51
CA ARG A 416 -11.70 7.37 24.82
C ARG A 416 -11.68 7.87 23.38
N LEU A 417 -10.50 7.90 22.77
CA LEU A 417 -10.42 8.14 21.34
C LEU A 417 -10.99 6.94 20.58
N ILE A 418 -11.74 7.24 19.52
CA ILE A 418 -12.19 6.23 18.57
C ILE A 418 -11.00 5.41 18.07
N ARG A 419 -11.19 4.10 17.97
CA ARG A 419 -10.17 3.19 17.43
C ARG A 419 -9.85 3.55 15.98
N GLN A 420 -8.57 3.50 15.60
CA GLN A 420 -8.12 3.77 14.24
C GLN A 420 -8.85 2.86 13.23
N GLU A 421 -9.05 1.58 13.56
CA GLU A 421 -9.78 0.66 12.69
C GLU A 421 -11.26 1.02 12.53
N VAL A 422 -11.89 1.59 13.55
CA VAL A 422 -13.29 2.03 13.48
C VAL A 422 -13.38 3.29 12.63
N LEU A 423 -12.48 4.25 12.84
CA LEU A 423 -12.37 5.46 12.04
C LEU A 423 -12.09 5.13 10.57
N ALA A 424 -11.19 4.17 10.28
CA ALA A 424 -10.89 3.73 8.92
C ALA A 424 -12.11 3.19 8.16
N ASN A 425 -13.15 2.74 8.87
CA ASN A 425 -14.42 2.27 8.28
C ASN A 425 -15.53 3.34 8.27
N ASP A 426 -15.31 4.50 8.90
CA ASP A 426 -16.25 5.62 8.92
C ASP A 426 -15.92 6.63 7.81
N TYR A 427 -16.32 6.29 6.58
CA TYR A 427 -16.01 7.08 5.38
C TYR A 427 -16.41 8.56 5.53
N GLU A 428 -17.61 8.85 6.03
CA GLU A 428 -18.11 10.23 6.10
C GLU A 428 -17.27 11.07 7.05
N LYS A 429 -16.92 10.50 8.21
CA LYS A 429 -16.05 11.17 9.18
C LYS A 429 -14.64 11.35 8.64
N MET A 430 -14.08 10.33 8.00
CA MET A 430 -12.75 10.37 7.37
C MET A 430 -12.66 11.49 6.33
N MET A 431 -13.59 11.55 5.39
CA MET A 431 -13.59 12.59 4.35
C MET A 431 -13.82 13.98 4.93
N LYS A 432 -14.81 14.15 5.83
CA LYS A 432 -15.08 15.44 6.48
C LYS A 432 -13.87 16.01 7.21
N LEU A 433 -13.09 15.16 7.90
CA LEU A 433 -11.90 15.61 8.62
C LEU A 433 -10.68 15.77 7.71
N HIS A 434 -10.61 15.02 6.62
CA HIS A 434 -9.55 15.16 5.62
C HIS A 434 -9.60 16.52 4.90
N GLU A 435 -10.81 17.02 4.64
CA GLU A 435 -11.05 18.31 3.96
C GLU A 435 -10.84 19.53 4.89
N LYS A 436 -10.68 19.33 6.20
CA LYS A 436 -10.37 20.37 7.20
C LYS A 436 -8.86 20.51 7.40
#